data_AF-A0A348MLB2-F1
#
_entry.id   AF-A0A348MLB2-F1
#
_cell.length_a   1.000
_cell.length_b   1.000
_cell.length_c   1.000
_cell.angle_alpha   90.00
_cell.angle_beta   90.00
_cell.angle_gamma   90.00
#
_symmetry.space_group_name_H-M   'P 1'
#
loop_
_entity.id
_entity.type
_entity.pdbx_description
1 polymer ?
#
loop_
_entity_poly.entity_id
_entity_poly.type
_entity_poly.pdbx_seq_one_letter_code
_entity_poly.pdbx_strand_id
1 'polypeptide(L)'
;MKILNRTILTVFYLLCVVVQLFATYKASLISTDRATYDERKDGIYFKYIPTSSNLYKTGISIGDKLIYVNDIKIENKHYLFNLIFDRIEPSSKVVYKVLEGEKIKTVILELEKRFSIFELVFSLFLGISFLTLIFLIIFHYPPSKTLISFFFLFLTLSFISVFINVPFSNKILYSMFIFLCFINQISLFIFTKNFLINIKYNIISYSILIIFVFAILFWMGNYIHWTFTLYVEDYKKVMQSLKLFQFAISLNMIHSIILIMNKVLKLYEKGSPVEYFATSYLFIFILLTYPIFYSLPIILRKRELVPFYFFFLFYYIALILMLRYKNKLYKVFL
;
A
#
# COMPACT_ATOMS: atom_id res chain seq x y z
N MET A 1 4.32 -30.25 -15.68
CA MET A 1 4.13 -29.24 -14.61
C MET A 1 5.24 -28.17 -14.52
N LYS A 2 6.54 -28.47 -14.71
CA LYS A 2 7.63 -27.48 -14.50
C LYS A 2 7.70 -26.33 -15.53
N ILE A 3 7.37 -26.58 -16.80
CA ILE A 3 7.42 -25.57 -17.88
C ILE A 3 6.21 -24.63 -17.81
N LEU A 4 5.00 -25.19 -17.63
CA LEU A 4 3.75 -24.42 -17.54
C LEU A 4 3.79 -23.36 -16.42
N ASN A 5 4.31 -23.72 -15.24
CA ASN A 5 4.44 -22.77 -14.12
C ASN A 5 5.41 -21.63 -14.44
N ARG A 6 6.51 -21.92 -15.17
CA ARG A 6 7.47 -20.88 -15.57
C ARG A 6 6.86 -19.94 -16.60
N THR A 7 6.14 -20.46 -17.60
CA THR A 7 5.47 -19.63 -18.59
C THR A 7 4.43 -18.71 -17.94
N ILE A 8 3.61 -19.24 -17.02
CA ILE A 8 2.61 -18.44 -16.28
C ILE A 8 3.30 -17.34 -15.45
N LEU A 9 4.39 -17.66 -14.75
CA LEU A 9 5.14 -16.68 -13.95
C LEU A 9 5.80 -15.60 -14.82
N THR A 10 6.34 -15.96 -15.98
CA THR A 10 6.90 -14.98 -16.94
C THR A 10 5.83 -14.04 -17.49
N VAL A 11 4.65 -14.56 -17.83
CA VAL A 11 3.52 -13.73 -18.27
C VAL A 11 3.04 -12.81 -17.14
N PHE A 12 2.91 -13.33 -15.91
CA PHE A 12 2.55 -12.54 -14.74
C PHE A 12 3.58 -11.43 -14.47
N TYR A 13 4.87 -11.73 -14.63
CA TYR A 13 5.95 -10.76 -14.51
C TYR A 13 5.82 -9.61 -15.52
N LEU A 14 5.66 -9.94 -16.81
CA LEU A 14 5.46 -8.95 -17.87
C LEU A 14 4.24 -8.07 -17.58
N LEU A 15 3.15 -8.67 -17.09
CA LEU A 15 1.96 -7.94 -16.70
C LEU A 15 2.24 -6.97 -15.55
N CYS A 16 3.02 -7.36 -14.53
CA CYS A 16 3.41 -6.47 -13.44
C CYS A 16 4.27 -5.29 -13.93
N VAL A 17 5.19 -5.52 -14.88
CA VAL A 17 6.00 -4.44 -15.49
C VAL A 17 5.11 -3.46 -16.25
N VAL A 18 4.17 -3.96 -17.05
CA VAL A 18 3.21 -3.12 -17.79
C VAL A 18 2.34 -2.31 -16.83
N VAL A 19 1.84 -2.92 -15.75
CA VAL A 19 1.06 -2.23 -14.72
C VAL A 19 1.89 -1.14 -14.03
N GLN A 20 3.16 -1.40 -13.71
CA GLN A 20 4.05 -0.41 -13.10
C GLN A 20 4.27 0.80 -14.02
N LEU A 21 4.55 0.56 -15.30
CA LEU A 21 4.73 1.60 -16.32
C LEU A 21 3.44 2.43 -16.47
N PHE A 22 2.30 1.76 -16.60
CA PHE A 22 1.02 2.43 -16.77
C PHE A 22 0.60 3.22 -15.52
N ALA A 23 0.86 2.70 -14.32
CA ALA A 23 0.61 3.41 -13.08
C ALA A 23 1.50 4.66 -12.94
N THR A 24 2.78 4.56 -13.30
CA THR A 24 3.71 5.70 -13.28
C THR A 24 3.28 6.78 -14.28
N TYR A 25 2.89 6.37 -15.48
CA TYR A 25 2.33 7.29 -16.48
C TYR A 25 1.09 8.00 -15.95
N LYS A 26 0.11 7.25 -15.41
CA LYS A 26 -1.11 7.86 -14.87
C LYS A 26 -0.85 8.74 -13.65
N ALA A 27 0.11 8.40 -12.80
CA ALA A 27 0.54 9.25 -11.70
C ALA A 27 1.13 10.59 -12.19
N SER A 28 1.82 10.58 -13.33
CA SER A 28 2.38 11.81 -13.94
C SER A 28 1.32 12.81 -14.41
N LEU A 29 0.09 12.33 -14.64
CA LEU A 29 -1.07 13.12 -15.04
C LEU A 29 -1.92 13.59 -13.84
N ILE A 30 -1.54 13.26 -12.62
CA ILE A 30 -2.24 13.74 -11.42
C ILE A 30 -1.78 15.17 -11.15
N SER A 31 -2.76 16.07 -11.09
CA SER A 31 -2.52 17.47 -10.80
C SER A 31 -2.62 17.79 -9.31
N THR A 32 -2.23 18.99 -8.91
CA THR A 32 -2.37 19.48 -7.54
C THR A 32 -2.27 21.01 -7.54
N ASP A 33 -2.78 21.63 -6.50
CA ASP A 33 -2.53 23.03 -6.14
C ASP A 33 -1.46 23.19 -5.03
N ARG A 34 -0.87 22.05 -4.60
CA ARG A 34 0.07 21.89 -3.48
C ARG A 34 -0.44 22.30 -2.10
N ALA A 35 -1.70 22.70 -1.97
CA ALA A 35 -2.24 23.12 -0.69
C ALA A 35 -2.50 21.94 0.24
N THR A 36 -2.46 22.21 1.54
CA THR A 36 -3.00 21.30 2.54
C THR A 36 -4.31 21.86 3.05
N TYR A 37 -5.30 20.99 3.20
CA TYR A 37 -6.65 21.37 3.58
C TYR A 37 -6.99 20.92 5.00
N ASP A 38 -7.83 21.68 5.69
CA ASP A 38 -8.53 21.30 6.90
C ASP A 38 -10.01 21.08 6.57
N GLU A 39 -10.60 19.97 7.02
CA GLU A 39 -12.00 19.65 6.71
C GLU A 39 -12.81 19.80 7.98
N ARG A 40 -13.81 20.67 7.94
CA ARG A 40 -14.69 21.03 9.05
C ARG A 40 -16.13 20.73 8.66
N LYS A 41 -17.03 20.73 9.65
CA LYS A 41 -18.46 20.42 9.42
C LYS A 41 -19.11 21.33 8.38
N ASP A 42 -18.62 22.56 8.26
CA ASP A 42 -19.12 23.60 7.38
C ASP A 42 -18.38 23.71 6.05
N GLY A 43 -17.26 23.00 5.84
CA GLY A 43 -16.58 22.92 4.53
C GLY A 43 -15.08 22.71 4.63
N ILE A 44 -14.37 23.08 3.56
CA ILE A 44 -12.93 22.83 3.41
C ILE A 44 -12.16 24.14 3.45
N TYR A 45 -11.16 24.20 4.31
CA TYR A 45 -10.37 25.39 4.57
C TYR A 45 -8.92 25.17 4.16
N PHE A 46 -8.28 26.21 3.63
CA PHE A 46 -6.85 26.18 3.35
C PHE A 46 -6.07 26.18 4.68
N LYS A 47 -5.38 25.09 4.99
CA LYS A 47 -4.56 24.95 6.21
C LYS A 47 -3.13 25.44 5.99
N TYR A 48 -2.57 25.15 4.82
CA TYR A 48 -1.21 25.54 4.46
C TYR A 48 -1.10 25.68 2.95
N ILE A 49 -0.45 26.75 2.50
CA ILE A 49 -0.19 27.04 1.10
C ILE A 49 1.32 27.26 0.95
N PRO A 50 2.05 26.39 0.25
CA PRO A 50 3.48 26.58 0.04
C PRO A 50 3.75 27.86 -0.76
N THR A 51 4.72 28.66 -0.34
CA THR A 51 5.10 29.91 -1.04
C THR A 51 5.56 29.70 -2.49
N SER A 52 6.05 28.50 -2.80
CA SER A 52 6.45 28.11 -4.16
C SER A 52 5.29 27.76 -5.10
N SER A 53 4.05 27.61 -4.59
CA SER A 53 2.93 27.12 -5.41
C SER A 53 2.28 28.22 -6.23
N ASN A 54 1.63 27.83 -7.33
CA ASN A 54 0.80 28.72 -8.13
C ASN A 54 -0.40 29.24 -7.33
N LEU A 55 -0.91 28.46 -6.37
CA LEU A 55 -1.98 28.90 -5.49
C LEU A 55 -1.56 30.10 -4.63
N TYR A 56 -0.33 30.10 -4.11
CA TYR A 56 0.18 31.23 -3.33
C TYR A 56 0.14 32.54 -4.12
N LYS A 57 0.46 32.49 -5.42
CA LYS A 57 0.45 33.67 -6.32
C LYS A 57 -0.94 34.26 -6.54
N THR A 58 -2.01 33.50 -6.26
CA THR A 58 -3.39 34.00 -6.38
C THR A 58 -3.83 34.88 -5.21
N GLY A 59 -3.00 34.97 -4.15
CA GLY A 59 -3.32 35.74 -2.94
C GLY A 59 -4.45 35.13 -2.12
N ILE A 60 -4.70 33.82 -2.23
CA ILE A 60 -5.54 33.09 -1.28
C ILE A 60 -4.75 32.93 0.03
N SER A 61 -5.45 33.14 1.14
CA SER A 61 -4.88 33.09 2.48
C SER A 61 -5.17 31.77 3.19
N ILE A 62 -4.33 31.44 4.17
CA ILE A 62 -4.61 30.36 5.11
C ILE A 62 -5.84 30.74 5.93
N GLY A 63 -6.77 29.80 6.11
CA GLY A 63 -8.05 30.03 6.78
C GLY A 63 -9.20 30.38 5.84
N ASP A 64 -8.93 30.65 4.56
CA ASP A 64 -9.98 30.84 3.57
C ASP A 64 -10.71 29.51 3.28
N LYS A 65 -11.98 29.60 2.90
CA LYS A 65 -12.82 28.42 2.61
C LYS A 65 -12.97 28.19 1.11
N LEU A 66 -12.62 27.02 0.63
CA LEU A 66 -12.89 26.63 -0.76
C LEU A 66 -14.37 26.26 -0.93
N ILE A 67 -15.07 26.93 -1.85
CA ILE A 67 -16.50 26.70 -2.10
C ILE A 67 -16.71 25.95 -3.42
N TYR A 68 -16.12 26.46 -4.51
CA TYR A 68 -16.27 25.89 -5.85
C TYR A 68 -14.95 25.81 -6.58
N VAL A 69 -14.85 24.84 -7.49
CA VAL A 69 -13.81 24.78 -8.52
C VAL A 69 -14.48 24.47 -9.86
N ASN A 70 -14.28 25.31 -10.87
CA ASN A 70 -14.95 25.20 -12.19
C ASN A 70 -16.47 25.02 -12.05
N ASP A 71 -17.09 25.80 -11.17
CA ASP A 71 -18.52 25.75 -10.84
C ASP A 71 -19.01 24.46 -10.17
N ILE A 72 -18.12 23.52 -9.86
CA ILE A 72 -18.42 22.32 -9.06
C ILE A 72 -18.27 22.67 -7.59
N LYS A 73 -19.32 22.44 -6.80
CA LYS A 73 -19.30 22.66 -5.35
C LYS A 73 -18.41 21.62 -4.67
N ILE A 74 -17.50 22.06 -3.81
CA ILE A 74 -16.57 21.18 -3.11
C ILE A 74 -17.09 20.90 -1.71
N GLU A 75 -17.66 19.73 -1.51
CA GLU A 75 -18.30 19.35 -0.24
C GLU A 75 -17.32 18.74 0.76
N ASN A 76 -16.27 18.07 0.29
CA ASN A 76 -15.26 17.41 1.11
C ASN A 76 -13.94 17.27 0.35
N LYS A 77 -12.86 16.93 1.07
CA LYS A 77 -11.52 16.80 0.49
C LYS A 77 -11.47 15.75 -0.62
N HIS A 78 -12.22 14.66 -0.49
CA HIS A 78 -12.20 13.58 -1.47
C HIS A 78 -12.73 14.02 -2.82
N TYR A 79 -13.78 14.86 -2.85
CA TYR A 79 -14.28 15.45 -4.08
C TYR A 79 -13.18 16.28 -4.77
N LEU A 80 -12.47 17.11 -4.01
CA LEU A 80 -11.35 17.88 -4.53
C LEU A 80 -10.24 16.99 -5.12
N PHE A 81 -9.76 16.00 -4.36
CA PHE A 81 -8.69 15.13 -4.84
C PHE A 81 -9.12 14.26 -6.03
N ASN A 82 -10.31 13.66 -5.99
CA ASN A 82 -10.72 12.63 -6.96
C ASN A 82 -11.42 13.19 -8.21
N LEU A 83 -12.08 14.35 -8.12
CA LEU A 83 -12.78 14.95 -9.27
C LEU A 83 -11.97 16.03 -9.96
N ILE A 84 -11.12 16.74 -9.24
CA ILE A 84 -10.34 17.86 -9.79
C ILE A 84 -8.91 17.38 -10.01
N PHE A 85 -8.19 17.05 -8.95
CA PHE A 85 -6.76 16.74 -9.08
C PHE A 85 -6.47 15.45 -9.85
N ASP A 86 -7.29 14.43 -9.68
CA ASP A 86 -7.13 13.14 -10.36
C ASP A 86 -7.70 13.11 -11.80
N ARG A 87 -8.44 14.13 -12.24
CA ARG A 87 -9.10 14.15 -13.58
C ARG A 87 -8.69 15.32 -14.47
N ILE A 88 -8.22 16.41 -13.89
CA ILE A 88 -7.75 17.58 -14.63
C ILE A 88 -6.25 17.45 -14.82
N GLU A 89 -5.80 17.61 -16.07
CA GLU A 89 -4.39 17.52 -16.40
C GLU A 89 -3.59 18.66 -15.76
N PRO A 90 -2.32 18.41 -15.37
CA PRO A 90 -1.41 19.47 -14.96
C PRO A 90 -1.30 20.56 -16.03
N SER A 91 -1.01 21.80 -15.61
CA SER A 91 -1.00 23.01 -16.44
C SER A 91 -2.37 23.47 -16.96
N SER A 92 -3.45 22.76 -16.63
CA SER A 92 -4.80 23.27 -16.89
C SER A 92 -5.14 24.42 -15.94
N LYS A 93 -5.85 25.42 -16.46
CA LYS A 93 -6.41 26.52 -15.65
C LYS A 93 -7.74 26.11 -15.05
N VAL A 94 -7.92 26.40 -13.77
CA VAL A 94 -9.14 26.15 -13.01
C VAL A 94 -9.58 27.41 -12.27
N VAL A 95 -10.88 27.62 -12.16
CA VAL A 95 -11.48 28.78 -11.50
C VAL A 95 -11.92 28.39 -10.10
N TYR A 96 -11.31 28.99 -9.08
CA TYR A 96 -11.67 28.77 -7.68
C TYR A 96 -12.59 29.88 -7.21
N LYS A 97 -13.68 29.54 -6.51
CA LYS A 97 -14.47 30.48 -5.71
C LYS A 97 -14.22 30.19 -4.24
N VAL A 98 -13.70 31.17 -3.54
CA VAL A 98 -13.20 31.06 -2.16
C VAL A 98 -13.91 32.09 -1.29
N LEU A 99 -14.30 31.70 -0.07
CA LEU A 99 -14.82 32.61 0.93
C LEU A 99 -13.67 33.14 1.79
N GLU A 100 -13.42 34.45 1.71
CA GLU A 100 -12.47 35.21 2.51
C GLU A 100 -13.28 36.05 3.52
N GLY A 101 -13.42 35.53 4.74
CA GLY A 101 -14.35 36.08 5.73
C GLY A 101 -15.80 35.99 5.26
N GLU A 102 -16.38 37.14 4.86
CA GLU A 102 -17.75 37.23 4.34
C GLU A 102 -17.80 37.46 2.82
N LYS A 103 -16.65 37.67 2.16
CA LYS A 103 -16.58 37.99 0.73
C LYS A 103 -16.22 36.77 -0.09
N ILE A 104 -16.83 36.63 -1.27
CA ILE A 104 -16.45 35.60 -2.24
C ILE A 104 -15.42 36.18 -3.19
N LYS A 105 -14.23 35.56 -3.20
CA LYS A 105 -13.13 35.86 -4.11
C LYS A 105 -13.06 34.78 -5.20
N THR A 106 -12.98 35.21 -6.45
CA THR A 106 -12.77 34.31 -7.59
C THR A 106 -11.33 34.43 -8.06
N VAL A 107 -10.61 33.31 -8.18
CA VAL A 107 -9.24 33.29 -8.70
C VAL A 107 -9.07 32.24 -9.78
N ILE A 108 -8.17 32.49 -10.72
CA ILE A 108 -7.77 31.54 -11.74
C ILE A 108 -6.42 30.96 -11.33
N LEU A 109 -6.36 29.64 -11.23
CA LEU A 109 -5.18 28.89 -10.83
C LEU A 109 -4.76 27.96 -11.96
N GLU A 110 -3.48 27.96 -12.31
CA GLU A 110 -2.90 26.90 -13.13
C GLU A 110 -2.44 25.75 -12.24
N LEU A 111 -3.00 24.56 -12.44
CA LEU A 111 -2.68 23.38 -11.64
C LEU A 111 -1.26 22.87 -11.94
N GLU A 112 -0.60 22.34 -10.92
CA GLU A 112 0.76 21.83 -11.01
C GLU A 112 0.79 20.30 -11.07
N LYS A 113 1.93 19.73 -11.47
CA LYS A 113 2.17 18.28 -11.35
C LYS A 113 2.28 17.91 -9.87
N ARG A 114 1.55 16.88 -9.44
CA ARG A 114 1.62 16.37 -8.06
C ARG A 114 2.95 15.73 -7.73
N PHE A 115 3.50 14.98 -8.67
CA PHE A 115 4.78 14.30 -8.53
C PHE A 115 5.79 14.94 -9.49
N SER A 116 6.99 15.18 -8.98
CA SER A 116 8.12 15.57 -9.81
C SER A 116 8.55 14.42 -10.74
N ILE A 117 9.21 14.77 -11.84
CA ILE A 117 9.77 13.78 -12.77
C ILE A 117 10.77 12.87 -12.04
N PHE A 118 11.58 13.45 -11.16
CA PHE A 118 12.54 12.70 -10.35
C PHE A 118 11.86 11.65 -9.47
N GLU A 119 10.81 12.01 -8.73
CA GLU A 119 10.06 11.07 -7.88
C GLU A 119 9.44 9.93 -8.70
N LEU A 120 8.89 10.24 -9.88
CA LEU A 120 8.30 9.24 -10.77
C LEU A 120 9.34 8.29 -11.34
N VAL A 121 10.47 8.81 -11.83
CA VAL A 121 11.58 8.01 -12.38
C VAL A 121 12.20 7.16 -11.28
N PHE A 122 12.39 7.71 -10.08
CA PHE A 122 12.91 6.97 -8.93
C PHE A 122 11.97 5.83 -8.50
N SER A 123 10.67 6.10 -8.39
CA SER A 123 9.67 5.07 -8.10
C SER A 123 9.63 3.98 -9.17
N LEU A 124 9.72 4.36 -10.45
CA LEU A 124 9.77 3.42 -11.56
C LEU A 124 11.03 2.56 -11.53
N PHE A 125 12.20 3.16 -11.31
CA PHE A 125 13.47 2.47 -11.17
C PHE A 125 13.41 1.41 -10.06
N LEU A 126 12.94 1.80 -8.87
CA LEU A 126 12.76 0.88 -7.76
C LEU A 126 11.74 -0.23 -8.09
N GLY A 127 10.60 0.10 -8.69
CA GLY A 127 9.61 -0.90 -9.09
C GLY A 127 10.20 -1.95 -10.05
N ILE A 128 10.91 -1.50 -11.09
CA ILE A 128 11.52 -2.36 -12.11
C ILE A 128 12.70 -3.16 -11.55
N SER A 129 13.54 -2.58 -10.70
CA SER A 129 14.70 -3.28 -10.14
C SER A 129 14.27 -4.45 -9.27
N PHE A 130 13.23 -4.25 -8.44
CA PHE A 130 12.67 -5.32 -7.60
C PHE A 130 11.93 -6.37 -8.42
N LEU A 131 11.17 -5.96 -9.44
CA LEU A 131 10.59 -6.88 -10.41
C LEU A 131 11.68 -7.75 -11.05
N THR A 132 12.75 -7.14 -11.54
CA THR A 132 13.87 -7.85 -12.19
C THR A 132 14.52 -8.85 -11.24
N LEU A 133 14.71 -8.49 -9.97
CA LEU A 133 15.21 -9.39 -8.94
C LEU A 133 14.32 -10.63 -8.78
N ILE A 134 12.99 -10.49 -8.75
CA ILE A 134 12.07 -11.64 -8.72
C ILE A 134 12.29 -12.52 -9.96
N PHE A 135 12.32 -11.90 -11.14
CA PHE A 135 12.42 -12.65 -12.38
C PHE A 135 13.68 -13.52 -12.38
N LEU A 136 14.81 -12.95 -11.95
CA LEU A 136 16.06 -13.68 -11.78
C LEU A 136 15.92 -14.82 -10.76
N ILE A 137 15.31 -14.57 -9.60
CA ILE A 137 15.08 -15.60 -8.58
C ILE A 137 14.19 -16.72 -9.10
N ILE A 138 13.06 -16.42 -9.74
CA ILE A 138 12.14 -17.43 -10.29
C ILE A 138 12.83 -18.27 -11.37
N PHE A 139 13.63 -17.64 -12.23
CA PHE A 139 14.28 -18.31 -13.34
C PHE A 139 15.43 -19.23 -12.87
N HIS A 140 16.26 -18.74 -11.93
CA HIS A 140 17.46 -19.44 -11.48
C HIS A 140 17.20 -20.47 -10.37
N TYR A 141 16.14 -20.30 -9.55
CA TYR A 141 15.84 -21.30 -8.53
C TYR A 141 15.06 -22.49 -9.12
N PRO A 142 15.44 -23.74 -8.78
CA PRO A 142 14.77 -24.92 -9.31
C PRO A 142 13.30 -24.96 -8.83
N PRO A 143 12.34 -25.35 -9.69
CA PRO A 143 10.91 -25.37 -9.37
C PRO A 143 10.54 -26.37 -8.24
N SER A 144 11.47 -27.21 -7.79
CA SER A 144 11.31 -28.03 -6.57
C SER A 144 11.40 -27.21 -5.28
N LYS A 145 11.89 -25.96 -5.32
CA LYS A 145 11.95 -25.00 -4.20
C LYS A 145 10.81 -23.96 -4.26
N THR A 146 9.61 -24.38 -4.69
CA THR A 146 8.38 -23.56 -4.79
C THR A 146 8.09 -22.72 -3.56
N LEU A 147 8.45 -23.22 -2.38
CA LEU A 147 8.32 -22.53 -1.11
C LEU A 147 8.98 -21.15 -1.10
N ILE A 148 10.26 -21.10 -1.49
CA ILE A 148 11.08 -19.88 -1.44
C ILE A 148 10.57 -18.87 -2.47
N SER A 149 10.06 -19.36 -3.60
CA SER A 149 9.45 -18.52 -4.63
C SER A 149 8.22 -17.75 -4.13
N PHE A 150 7.37 -18.35 -3.28
CA PHE A 150 6.21 -17.65 -2.70
C PHE A 150 6.61 -16.55 -1.70
N PHE A 151 7.69 -16.77 -0.95
CA PHE A 151 8.24 -15.75 -0.06
C PHE A 151 8.74 -14.53 -0.84
N PHE A 152 9.55 -14.76 -1.88
CA PHE A 152 10.05 -13.67 -2.72
C PHE A 152 8.93 -12.96 -3.51
N LEU A 153 7.89 -13.69 -3.92
CA LEU A 153 6.69 -13.11 -4.51
C LEU A 153 5.96 -12.19 -3.52
N PHE A 154 5.74 -12.64 -2.27
CA PHE A 154 5.16 -11.82 -1.20
C PHE A 154 5.98 -10.53 -0.96
N LEU A 155 7.30 -10.67 -0.77
CA LEU A 155 8.17 -9.53 -0.49
C LEU A 155 8.08 -8.47 -1.58
N THR A 156 8.05 -8.90 -2.83
CA THR A 156 8.13 -7.96 -3.93
C THR A 156 6.79 -7.35 -4.27
N LEU A 157 5.69 -8.09 -4.18
CA LEU A 157 4.36 -7.50 -4.31
C LEU A 157 4.11 -6.47 -3.21
N SER A 158 4.61 -6.74 -2.01
CA SER A 158 4.58 -5.78 -0.90
C SER A 158 5.42 -4.54 -1.21
N PHE A 159 6.58 -4.70 -1.84
CA PHE A 159 7.41 -3.57 -2.29
C PHE A 159 6.73 -2.74 -3.37
N ILE A 160 6.28 -3.39 -4.43
CA ILE A 160 5.52 -2.76 -5.51
C ILE A 160 4.32 -1.99 -4.94
N SER A 161 3.56 -2.56 -4.01
CA SER A 161 2.38 -1.89 -3.43
C SER A 161 2.68 -0.56 -2.74
N VAL A 162 3.92 -0.33 -2.33
CA VAL A 162 4.34 0.87 -1.61
C VAL A 162 4.78 1.98 -2.55
N PHE A 163 5.48 1.61 -3.62
CA PHE A 163 5.99 2.56 -4.60
C PHE A 163 4.97 2.89 -5.70
N ILE A 164 4.00 2.02 -5.98
CA ILE A 164 2.94 2.33 -6.95
C ILE A 164 2.06 3.46 -6.42
N ASN A 165 2.09 4.59 -7.12
CA ASN A 165 1.13 5.69 -6.97
C ASN A 165 -0.06 5.45 -7.90
N VAL A 166 -1.06 4.68 -7.45
CA VAL A 166 -2.29 4.49 -8.23
C VAL A 166 -3.23 5.69 -8.01
N PRO A 167 -3.69 6.37 -9.07
CA PRO A 167 -4.77 7.35 -8.95
C PRO A 167 -6.04 6.63 -8.49
N PHE A 168 -6.66 7.12 -7.41
CA PHE A 168 -7.86 6.49 -6.85
C PHE A 168 -9.05 6.61 -7.83
N SER A 169 -9.04 7.65 -8.68
CA SER A 169 -10.01 7.82 -9.78
C SER A 169 -9.89 6.78 -10.89
N ASN A 170 -8.73 6.13 -11.06
CA ASN A 170 -8.50 5.22 -12.16
C ASN A 170 -8.98 3.81 -11.81
N LYS A 171 -10.22 3.51 -12.21
CA LYS A 171 -10.92 2.26 -11.92
C LYS A 171 -10.11 1.01 -12.26
N ILE A 172 -9.47 0.98 -13.42
CA ILE A 172 -8.74 -0.19 -13.92
C ILE A 172 -7.49 -0.41 -13.07
N LEU A 173 -6.65 0.63 -12.93
CA LEU A 173 -5.41 0.52 -12.17
C LEU A 173 -5.65 0.23 -10.69
N TYR A 174 -6.66 0.84 -10.09
CA TYR A 174 -6.97 0.62 -8.68
C TYR A 174 -7.54 -0.77 -8.44
N SER A 175 -8.37 -1.29 -9.34
CA SER A 175 -8.83 -2.68 -9.28
C SER A 175 -7.68 -3.68 -9.44
N MET A 176 -6.74 -3.40 -10.36
CA MET A 176 -5.51 -4.20 -10.49
C MET A 176 -4.67 -4.15 -9.21
N PHE A 177 -4.58 -2.99 -8.55
CA PHE A 177 -3.89 -2.86 -7.27
C PHE A 177 -4.56 -3.66 -6.14
N ILE A 178 -5.89 -3.64 -6.04
CA ILE A 178 -6.65 -4.49 -5.12
C ILE A 178 -6.31 -5.97 -5.41
N PHE A 179 -6.33 -6.38 -6.67
CA PHE A 179 -5.96 -7.75 -7.06
C PHE A 179 -4.50 -8.11 -6.72
N LEU A 180 -3.55 -7.21 -6.90
CA LEU A 180 -2.15 -7.44 -6.47
C LEU A 180 -2.06 -7.61 -4.95
N CYS A 181 -2.84 -6.85 -4.18
CA CYS A 181 -2.93 -7.02 -2.73
C CYS A 181 -3.50 -8.39 -2.34
N PHE A 182 -4.46 -8.91 -3.13
CA PHE A 182 -4.97 -10.26 -2.97
C PHE A 182 -3.88 -11.33 -3.15
N ILE A 183 -3.19 -11.28 -4.28
CA ILE A 183 -2.13 -12.24 -4.63
C ILE A 183 -0.98 -12.16 -3.60
N ASN A 184 -0.64 -10.96 -3.13
CA ASN A 184 0.38 -10.76 -2.11
C ASN A 184 0.09 -11.57 -0.83
N GLN A 185 -1.12 -11.44 -0.30
CA GLN A 185 -1.52 -12.09 0.93
C GLN A 185 -1.72 -13.61 0.78
N ILE A 186 -2.21 -14.05 -0.39
CA ILE A 186 -2.23 -15.48 -0.73
C ILE A 186 -0.81 -16.04 -0.77
N SER A 187 0.14 -15.30 -1.33
CA SER A 187 1.54 -15.71 -1.41
C SER A 187 2.14 -15.90 -0.01
N LEU A 188 1.85 -14.99 0.93
CA LEU A 188 2.22 -15.16 2.34
C LEU A 188 1.58 -16.39 2.96
N PHE A 189 0.28 -16.59 2.77
CA PHE A 189 -0.43 -17.74 3.33
C PHE A 189 0.11 -19.07 2.81
N ILE A 190 0.30 -19.19 1.49
CA ILE A 190 0.86 -20.38 0.84
C ILE A 190 2.30 -20.60 1.26
N PHE A 191 3.10 -19.53 1.36
CA PHE A 191 4.46 -19.61 1.90
C PHE A 191 4.43 -20.18 3.31
N THR A 192 3.69 -19.58 4.24
CA THR A 192 3.60 -20.04 5.62
C THR A 192 3.12 -21.50 5.68
N LYS A 193 2.12 -21.88 4.87
CA LYS A 193 1.57 -23.23 4.84
C LYS A 193 2.61 -24.25 4.40
N ASN A 194 3.24 -24.00 3.27
CA ASN A 194 4.24 -24.89 2.72
C ASN A 194 5.54 -24.84 3.55
N PHE A 195 5.83 -23.73 4.25
CA PHE A 195 7.04 -23.60 5.05
C PHE A 195 6.96 -24.55 6.24
N LEU A 196 5.75 -24.79 6.73
CA LEU A 196 5.53 -25.53 7.96
C LEU A 196 5.38 -27.03 7.77
N ILE A 197 5.58 -27.60 6.55
CA ILE A 197 5.51 -29.01 6.04
C ILE A 197 4.92 -30.11 6.97
N ASN A 198 5.22 -30.08 8.27
CA ASN A 198 4.81 -31.00 9.33
C ASN A 198 3.74 -30.45 10.31
N ILE A 199 3.13 -29.28 10.10
CA ILE A 199 2.05 -28.74 10.97
C ILE A 199 0.72 -28.75 10.22
N LYS A 200 -0.24 -29.58 10.68
CA LYS A 200 -1.63 -29.46 10.24
C LYS A 200 -2.13 -28.04 10.55
N TYR A 201 -2.62 -27.34 9.53
CA TYR A 201 -3.23 -26.03 9.73
C TYR A 201 -4.47 -26.19 10.61
N ASN A 202 -4.46 -25.53 11.76
CA ASN A 202 -5.61 -25.46 12.65
C ASN A 202 -6.75 -24.69 11.98
N ILE A 203 -7.99 -24.94 12.42
CA ILE A 203 -9.21 -24.25 11.96
C ILE A 203 -9.01 -22.73 11.94
N ILE A 204 -8.33 -22.18 12.96
CA ILE A 204 -7.98 -20.76 13.07
C ILE A 204 -7.27 -20.22 11.81
N SER A 205 -6.35 -20.99 11.22
CA SER A 205 -5.59 -20.57 10.04
C SER A 205 -6.49 -20.44 8.81
N TYR A 206 -7.44 -21.37 8.65
CA TYR A 206 -8.41 -21.31 7.56
C TYR A 206 -9.43 -20.18 7.77
N SER A 207 -9.87 -19.96 9.01
CA SER A 207 -10.73 -18.82 9.35
C SER A 207 -10.09 -17.48 9.00
N ILE A 208 -8.78 -17.31 9.28
CA ILE A 208 -8.04 -16.09 8.92
C ILE A 208 -8.01 -15.88 7.39
N LEU A 209 -7.75 -16.94 6.62
CA LEU A 209 -7.79 -16.87 5.16
C LEU A 209 -9.18 -16.47 4.64
N ILE A 210 -10.23 -17.09 5.18
CA ILE A 210 -11.62 -16.81 4.81
C ILE A 210 -11.97 -15.34 5.11
N ILE A 211 -11.63 -14.85 6.31
CA ILE A 211 -11.85 -13.44 6.70
C ILE A 211 -11.15 -12.50 5.72
N PHE A 212 -9.89 -12.80 5.37
CA PHE A 212 -9.13 -12.01 4.39
C PHE A 212 -9.79 -12.00 3.00
N VAL A 213 -10.23 -13.16 2.49
CA VAL A 213 -10.92 -13.27 1.19
C VAL A 213 -12.21 -12.45 1.19
N PHE A 214 -13.01 -12.55 2.25
CA PHE A 214 -14.24 -11.75 2.34
C PHE A 214 -13.95 -10.25 2.45
N ALA A 215 -12.94 -9.86 3.23
CA ALA A 215 -12.59 -8.46 3.40
C ALA A 215 -12.16 -7.80 2.08
N ILE A 216 -11.40 -8.51 1.25
CA ILE A 216 -10.98 -7.97 -0.06
C ILE A 216 -12.14 -7.92 -1.07
N LEU A 217 -13.00 -8.93 -1.10
CA LEU A 217 -14.19 -8.93 -1.97
C LEU A 217 -15.14 -7.78 -1.58
N PHE A 218 -15.31 -7.55 -0.27
CA PHE A 218 -16.11 -6.46 0.25
C PHE A 218 -15.50 -5.09 -0.10
N TRP A 219 -14.19 -4.94 0.01
CA TRP A 219 -13.49 -3.72 -0.41
C TRP A 219 -13.63 -3.48 -1.92
N MET A 220 -13.42 -4.51 -2.74
CA MET A 220 -13.53 -4.40 -4.19
C MET A 220 -14.96 -4.05 -4.63
N GLY A 221 -15.97 -4.70 -4.04
CA GLY A 221 -17.38 -4.42 -4.33
C GLY A 221 -17.77 -2.98 -3.98
N ASN A 222 -17.39 -2.49 -2.79
CA ASN A 222 -17.64 -1.10 -2.40
C ASN A 222 -16.88 -0.12 -3.30
N TYR A 223 -15.63 -0.40 -3.66
CA TYR A 223 -14.86 0.46 -4.56
C TYR A 223 -15.54 0.57 -5.93
N ILE A 224 -15.90 -0.57 -6.55
CA ILE A 224 -16.58 -0.58 -7.85
C ILE A 224 -17.88 0.22 -7.76
N HIS A 225 -18.71 -0.03 -6.75
CA HIS A 225 -19.96 0.71 -6.54
C HIS A 225 -19.73 2.22 -6.43
N TRP A 226 -18.79 2.64 -5.57
CA TRP A 226 -18.44 4.05 -5.41
C TRP A 226 -17.94 4.67 -6.72
N THR A 227 -17.20 3.95 -7.55
CA THR A 227 -16.73 4.51 -8.84
C THR A 227 -17.87 4.80 -9.82
N PHE A 228 -19.06 4.20 -9.61
CA PHE A 228 -20.26 4.49 -10.40
C PHE A 228 -21.12 5.59 -9.79
N THR A 229 -21.25 5.64 -8.45
CA THR A 229 -22.12 6.61 -7.77
C THR A 229 -21.42 7.94 -7.49
N LEU A 230 -20.13 7.90 -7.18
CA LEU A 230 -19.30 9.03 -6.74
C LEU A 230 -19.82 9.74 -5.48
N TYR A 231 -20.78 9.15 -4.74
CA TYR A 231 -21.33 9.74 -3.53
C TYR A 231 -20.37 9.64 -2.34
N VAL A 232 -20.47 10.64 -1.45
CA VAL A 232 -19.64 10.74 -0.22
C VAL A 232 -19.92 9.58 0.73
N GLU A 233 -21.19 9.17 0.86
CA GLU A 233 -21.58 8.06 1.73
C GLU A 233 -20.98 6.73 1.27
N ASP A 234 -20.95 6.49 -0.03
CA ASP A 234 -20.35 5.27 -0.58
C ASP A 234 -18.83 5.29 -0.43
N TYR A 235 -18.19 6.44 -0.56
CA TYR A 235 -16.76 6.58 -0.26
C TYR A 235 -16.45 6.20 1.21
N LYS A 236 -17.28 6.64 2.16
CA LYS A 236 -17.11 6.24 3.57
C LYS A 236 -17.16 4.71 3.73
N LYS A 237 -18.03 4.01 2.99
CA LYS A 237 -18.09 2.53 2.96
C LYS A 237 -16.83 1.93 2.34
N VAL A 238 -16.29 2.51 1.26
CA VAL A 238 -14.98 2.10 0.69
C VAL A 238 -13.88 2.21 1.74
N MET A 239 -13.85 3.31 2.49
CA MET A 239 -12.82 3.51 3.52
C MET A 239 -12.98 2.58 4.72
N GLN A 240 -14.22 2.29 5.13
CA GLN A 240 -14.50 1.30 6.18
C GLN A 240 -14.09 -0.11 5.73
N SER A 241 -14.42 -0.50 4.51
CA SER A 241 -14.03 -1.81 3.97
C SER A 241 -12.52 -1.94 3.75
N LEU A 242 -11.82 -0.87 3.36
CA LEU A 242 -10.37 -0.84 3.34
C LEU A 242 -9.78 -1.04 4.75
N LYS A 243 -10.33 -0.41 5.79
CA LYS A 243 -9.90 -0.63 7.18
C LYS A 243 -10.12 -2.07 7.64
N LEU A 244 -11.26 -2.67 7.28
CA LEU A 244 -11.53 -4.10 7.53
C LEU A 244 -10.50 -5.00 6.85
N PHE A 245 -10.17 -4.70 5.58
CA PHE A 245 -9.13 -5.40 4.82
C PHE A 245 -7.75 -5.28 5.50
N GLN A 246 -7.39 -4.08 5.94
CA GLN A 246 -6.14 -3.84 6.66
C GLN A 246 -6.06 -4.63 7.98
N PHE A 247 -7.17 -4.70 8.71
CA PHE A 247 -7.27 -5.53 9.91
C PHE A 247 -7.09 -7.02 9.59
N ALA A 248 -7.74 -7.53 8.54
CA ALA A 248 -7.61 -8.92 8.11
C ALA A 248 -6.18 -9.28 7.68
N ILE A 249 -5.50 -8.39 6.95
CA ILE A 249 -4.08 -8.54 6.63
C ILE A 249 -3.24 -8.64 7.90
N SER A 250 -3.48 -7.74 8.86
CA SER A 250 -2.73 -7.71 10.12
C SER A 250 -2.84 -9.05 10.86
N LEU A 251 -4.04 -9.63 10.92
CA LEU A 251 -4.26 -10.97 11.50
C LEU A 251 -3.46 -12.06 10.77
N ASN A 252 -3.47 -12.05 9.42
CA ASN A 252 -2.73 -13.02 8.62
C ASN A 252 -1.21 -12.92 8.83
N MET A 253 -0.68 -11.70 8.97
CA MET A 253 0.73 -11.48 9.27
C MET A 253 1.11 -11.96 10.66
N ILE A 254 0.34 -11.58 11.69
CA ILE A 254 0.58 -12.01 13.08
C ILE A 254 0.58 -13.54 13.16
N HIS A 255 -0.42 -14.17 12.56
CA HIS A 255 -0.53 -15.62 12.53
C HIS A 255 0.67 -16.26 11.83
N SER A 256 1.09 -15.72 10.69
CA SER A 256 2.28 -16.20 9.97
C SER A 256 3.56 -16.06 10.80
N ILE A 257 3.75 -14.92 11.48
CA ILE A 257 4.87 -14.65 12.39
C ILE A 257 4.91 -15.68 13.51
N ILE A 258 3.78 -15.92 14.20
CA ILE A 258 3.68 -16.89 15.30
C ILE A 258 4.06 -18.30 14.81
N LEU A 259 3.53 -18.71 13.67
CA LEU A 259 3.81 -20.05 13.14
C LEU A 259 5.28 -20.23 12.74
N ILE A 260 5.88 -19.21 12.11
CA ILE A 260 7.31 -19.22 11.75
C ILE A 260 8.16 -19.30 13.02
N MET A 261 7.86 -18.50 14.05
CA MET A 261 8.56 -18.56 15.34
C MET A 261 8.48 -19.93 15.99
N ASN A 262 7.29 -20.54 16.02
CA ASN A 262 7.12 -21.88 16.59
C ASN A 262 8.00 -22.91 15.87
N LYS A 263 8.18 -22.78 14.55
CA LYS A 263 9.09 -23.64 13.80
C LYS A 263 10.56 -23.34 14.10
N VAL A 264 10.96 -22.07 14.20
CA VAL A 264 12.32 -21.67 14.59
C VAL A 264 12.70 -22.28 15.94
N LEU A 265 11.82 -22.18 16.94
CA LEU A 265 12.05 -22.75 18.27
C LEU A 265 12.22 -24.28 18.22
N LYS A 266 11.39 -24.98 17.45
CA LYS A 266 11.52 -26.44 17.28
C LYS A 266 12.80 -26.86 16.56
N LEU A 267 13.25 -26.09 15.57
CA LEU A 267 14.51 -26.38 14.85
C LEU A 267 15.73 -26.14 15.75
N TYR A 268 15.67 -25.12 16.61
CA TYR A 268 16.67 -24.87 17.63
C TYR A 268 16.77 -26.05 18.61
N GLU A 269 15.64 -26.53 19.14
CA GLU A 269 15.61 -27.67 20.06
C GLU A 269 16.16 -28.97 19.43
N LYS A 270 16.05 -29.13 18.12
CA LYS A 270 16.56 -30.28 17.38
C LYS A 270 18.04 -30.20 16.99
N GLY A 271 18.72 -29.08 17.23
CA GLY A 271 20.14 -28.93 16.92
C GLY A 271 20.46 -28.83 15.42
N SER A 272 19.58 -28.21 14.62
CA SER A 272 19.81 -28.00 13.17
C SER A 272 20.25 -26.54 12.87
N PRO A 273 21.54 -26.18 13.06
CA PRO A 273 22.00 -24.78 13.09
C PRO A 273 21.80 -24.03 11.77
N VAL A 274 22.02 -24.68 10.63
CA VAL A 274 21.91 -24.06 9.29
C VAL A 274 20.45 -23.70 8.97
N GLU A 275 19.51 -24.60 9.24
CA GLU A 275 18.09 -24.38 8.99
C GLU A 275 17.51 -23.35 9.95
N TYR A 276 17.97 -23.36 11.20
CA TYR A 276 17.64 -22.36 12.21
C TYR A 276 18.09 -20.95 11.79
N PHE A 277 19.35 -20.80 11.34
CA PHE A 277 19.90 -19.51 10.92
C PHE A 277 19.13 -18.94 9.72
N ALA A 278 18.90 -19.77 8.70
CA ALA A 278 18.14 -19.38 7.51
C ALA A 278 16.71 -18.95 7.86
N THR A 279 16.03 -19.65 8.78
CA THR A 279 14.65 -19.33 9.17
C THR A 279 14.57 -18.06 10.02
N SER A 280 15.55 -17.82 10.88
CA SER A 280 15.62 -16.62 11.73
C SER A 280 15.85 -15.35 10.90
N TYR A 281 16.67 -15.42 9.86
CA TYR A 281 16.86 -14.31 8.92
C TYR A 281 15.58 -13.99 8.14
N LEU A 282 14.86 -15.03 7.73
CA LEU A 282 13.56 -14.94 7.05
C LEU A 282 12.49 -14.27 7.93
N PHE A 283 12.49 -14.59 9.22
CA PHE A 283 11.63 -13.98 10.23
C PHE A 283 11.93 -12.48 10.44
N ILE A 284 13.20 -12.12 10.61
CA ILE A 284 13.65 -10.73 10.71
C ILE A 284 13.25 -9.95 9.46
N PHE A 285 13.35 -10.56 8.28
CA PHE A 285 13.01 -9.90 7.02
C PHE A 285 11.50 -9.64 6.88
N ILE A 286 10.63 -10.57 7.31
CA ILE A 286 9.16 -10.37 7.37
C ILE A 286 8.82 -9.25 8.37
N LEU A 287 9.50 -9.21 9.52
CA LEU A 287 9.33 -8.15 10.52
C LEU A 287 9.83 -6.78 10.05
N LEU A 288 10.87 -6.72 9.21
CA LEU A 288 11.44 -5.48 8.66
C LEU A 288 10.68 -4.95 7.43
N THR A 289 10.06 -5.83 6.65
CA THR A 289 9.27 -5.41 5.49
C THR A 289 8.00 -4.66 5.89
N TYR A 290 7.37 -5.04 7.00
CA TYR A 290 6.17 -4.35 7.51
C TYR A 290 6.40 -2.86 7.83
N PRO A 291 7.45 -2.43 8.56
CA PRO A 291 7.79 -1.03 8.78
C PRO A 291 8.06 -0.24 7.50
N ILE A 292 8.83 -0.81 6.55
CA ILE A 292 9.18 -0.13 5.30
C ILE A 292 7.92 0.09 4.46
N PHE A 293 7.00 -0.87 4.45
CA PHE A 293 5.76 -0.78 3.67
C PHE A 293 4.68 0.11 4.31
N TYR A 294 4.82 0.45 5.59
CA TYR A 294 3.88 1.33 6.28
C TYR A 294 4.40 2.76 6.50
N SER A 295 5.72 2.92 6.71
CA SER A 295 6.34 4.23 6.88
C SER A 295 6.48 4.98 5.57
N LEU A 296 6.76 4.31 4.45
CA LEU A 296 6.93 4.97 3.14
C LEU A 296 5.65 5.63 2.63
N PRO A 297 4.46 5.01 2.65
CA PRO A 297 3.23 5.69 2.25
C PRO A 297 2.96 6.95 3.10
N ILE A 298 3.28 6.93 4.39
CA ILE A 298 3.17 8.10 5.28
C ILE A 298 4.17 9.20 4.87
N ILE A 299 5.42 8.84 4.58
CA ILE A 299 6.46 9.77 4.08
C ILE A 299 6.07 10.36 2.72
N LEU A 300 5.48 9.55 1.84
CA LEU A 300 4.98 9.93 0.52
C LEU A 300 3.60 10.61 0.55
N ARG A 301 3.12 11.02 1.74
CA ARG A 301 1.84 11.73 1.95
C ARG A 301 0.59 10.96 1.52
N LYS A 302 0.66 9.64 1.36
CA LYS A 302 -0.52 8.75 1.24
C LYS A 302 -1.13 8.59 2.64
N ARG A 303 -1.84 9.61 3.10
CA ARG A 303 -2.64 9.57 4.32
C ARG A 303 -3.87 8.72 4.05
N GLU A 304 -3.74 7.40 4.11
CA GLU A 304 -4.85 6.46 4.28
C GLU A 304 -4.32 5.03 4.26
N LEU A 305 -3.60 4.64 5.30
CA LEU A 305 -3.32 3.26 5.66
C LEU A 305 -3.01 3.30 7.16
N VAL A 306 -3.69 2.47 7.96
CA VAL A 306 -3.61 2.21 9.43
C VAL A 306 -2.67 3.10 10.27
N PRO A 307 -3.13 3.60 11.41
CA PRO A 307 -2.30 4.44 12.26
C PRO A 307 -1.03 3.73 12.75
N PHE A 308 0.09 4.44 12.60
CA PHE A 308 1.46 4.13 12.99
C PHE A 308 1.62 3.52 14.40
N TYR A 309 0.63 3.64 15.30
CA TYR A 309 0.66 3.02 16.61
C TYR A 309 0.55 1.49 16.58
N PHE A 310 -0.13 0.90 15.59
CA PHE A 310 -0.16 -0.57 15.44
C PHE A 310 1.23 -1.11 15.09
N PHE A 311 2.03 -0.36 14.32
CA PHE A 311 3.43 -0.68 14.06
C PHE A 311 4.24 -0.80 15.36
N PHE A 312 4.16 0.19 16.25
CA PHE A 312 4.89 0.13 17.52
C PHE A 312 4.43 -1.05 18.36
N LEU A 313 3.13 -1.31 18.45
CA LEU A 313 2.60 -2.46 19.18
C LEU A 313 3.23 -3.78 18.69
N PHE A 314 3.28 -4.00 17.37
CA PHE A 314 3.80 -5.24 16.80
C PHE A 314 5.33 -5.33 16.82
N TYR A 315 6.03 -4.20 16.61
CA TYR A 315 7.48 -4.11 16.81
C TYR A 315 7.86 -4.42 18.26
N TYR A 316 7.15 -3.84 19.24
CA TYR A 316 7.36 -4.11 20.66
C TYR A 316 7.01 -5.54 21.04
N ILE A 317 5.97 -6.16 20.48
CA ILE A 317 5.69 -7.58 20.68
C ILE A 317 6.86 -8.44 20.17
N ALA A 318 7.37 -8.16 18.96
CA ALA A 318 8.54 -8.86 18.42
C ALA A 318 9.81 -8.64 19.28
N LEU A 319 10.02 -7.42 19.79
CA LEU A 319 11.12 -7.08 20.69
C LEU A 319 11.00 -7.76 22.06
N ILE A 320 9.81 -7.79 22.65
CA ILE A 320 9.51 -8.48 23.91
C ILE A 320 9.75 -9.98 23.72
N LEU A 321 9.36 -10.55 22.58
CA LEU A 321 9.65 -11.94 22.26
C LEU A 321 11.15 -12.17 22.11
N MET A 322 11.88 -11.32 21.38
CA MET A 322 13.34 -11.38 21.27
C MET A 322 14.04 -11.27 22.64
N LEU A 323 13.57 -10.36 23.50
CA LEU A 323 14.11 -10.14 24.85
C LEU A 323 13.81 -11.33 25.78
N ARG A 324 12.58 -11.87 25.73
CA ARG A 324 12.17 -13.05 26.50
C ARG A 324 13.00 -14.28 26.11
N TYR A 325 13.38 -14.39 24.84
CA TYR A 325 14.23 -15.47 24.34
C TYR A 325 15.72 -15.08 24.23
N LYS A 326 16.15 -13.93 24.75
CA LYS A 326 17.52 -13.41 24.53
C LYS A 326 18.60 -14.35 25.02
N ASN A 327 18.39 -15.03 26.16
CA ASN A 327 19.39 -15.95 26.73
C ASN A 327 19.53 -17.24 25.90
N LYS A 328 18.50 -17.62 25.13
CA LYS A 328 18.56 -18.71 24.15
C LYS A 328 19.17 -18.23 22.82
N LEU A 329 18.91 -16.99 22.40
CA LEU A 329 19.52 -16.35 21.23
C LEU A 329 21.01 -16.01 21.44
N TYR A 330 21.45 -15.69 22.65
CA TYR A 330 22.84 -15.32 22.94
C TYR A 330 23.80 -16.52 22.86
N LYS A 331 23.32 -17.73 23.19
CA LYS A 331 24.06 -19.00 23.04
C LYS A 331 24.18 -19.49 21.58
N VAL A 332 23.60 -18.76 20.63
CA VAL A 332 23.52 -19.11 19.21
C VAL A 332 24.51 -18.29 18.36
N PHE A 333 24.93 -17.12 18.84
CA PHE A 333 25.85 -16.22 18.14
C PHE A 333 27.32 -16.38 18.57
N LEU A 334 27.57 -17.18 19.62
CA LEU A 334 28.85 -17.79 19.95
C LEU A 334 28.79 -19.25 19.52
#